data_AF-A0A9D0ZQC5-F1
#
_entry.id   AF-A0A9D0ZQC5-F1
#
_cell.length_a   1.000
_cell.length_b   1.000
_cell.length_c   1.000
_cell.angle_alpha   90.00
_cell.angle_beta   90.00
_cell.angle_gamma   90.00
#
_symmetry.space_group_name_H-M   'P 1'
#
loop_
_entity.id
_entity.type
_entity.pdbx_description
1 polymer ?
#
loop_
_entity_poly.entity_id
_entity_poly.type
_entity_poly.pdbx_seq_one_letter_code
_entity_poly.pdbx_strand_id
1 'polypeptide(L)'
;MEENQNAVTQTEEKTEVSGEKPVEKNEKDEVKTFTQDEVNAMLAKEKKKMPSKEDLKAFNEWKESQKTESEKQLEKDKKIEALEKQLTYAENKSVVANAGVDSKFQKFVLSEVSEMEGEFEDNLKDYLKENPQFLISKVETPKTNGVATKKIGNEAESGVTAILKAKHPDIDF
;
A
#
# COMPACT_ATOMS: atom_id res chain seq x y z
N MET A 1 13.33 27.20 57.61
CA MET A 1 14.65 27.77 57.92
C MET A 1 15.65 26.71 57.52
N GLU A 2 16.55 26.89 56.57
CA GLU A 2 17.15 28.10 56.00
C GLU A 2 17.66 27.77 54.59
N GLU A 3 17.52 28.75 53.70
CA GLU A 3 18.38 28.90 52.53
C GLU A 3 19.85 29.01 52.97
N ASN A 4 20.77 28.53 52.13
CA ASN A 4 22.10 29.12 52.12
C ASN A 4 22.59 29.27 50.68
N GLN A 5 22.33 30.45 50.14
CA GLN A 5 23.04 31.06 49.03
C GLN A 5 24.45 31.40 49.52
N ASN A 6 25.50 31.18 48.72
CA ASN A 6 26.64 32.10 48.81
C ASN A 6 27.35 32.31 47.48
N ALA A 7 27.72 33.57 47.30
CA ALA A 7 27.97 34.27 46.07
C ALA A 7 29.48 34.38 45.74
N VAL A 8 29.75 34.54 44.44
CA VAL A 8 30.58 35.59 43.80
C VAL A 8 31.99 35.85 44.34
N THR A 9 32.97 35.81 43.43
CA THR A 9 33.98 36.89 43.35
C THR A 9 34.48 37.05 41.92
N GLN A 10 34.15 38.20 41.32
CA GLN A 10 34.81 38.80 40.17
C GLN A 10 36.12 39.46 40.63
N THR A 11 37.09 39.57 39.73
CA THR A 11 38.09 40.65 39.78
C THR A 11 38.22 41.20 38.37
N GLU A 12 37.71 42.42 38.20
CA GLU A 12 37.99 43.30 37.07
C GLU A 12 39.32 44.00 37.34
N GLU A 13 40.15 44.17 36.30
CA GLU A 13 40.99 45.36 36.19
C GLU A 13 40.75 45.99 34.82
N LYS A 14 40.17 47.19 34.88
CA LYS A 14 39.92 48.12 33.79
C LYS A 14 41.09 49.10 33.72
N THR A 15 41.63 49.36 32.54
CA THR A 15 42.29 50.64 32.26
C THR A 15 41.99 51.04 30.82
N GLU A 16 41.20 52.11 30.67
CA GLU A 16 40.95 52.84 29.43
C GLU A 16 42.17 53.70 29.05
N VAL A 17 42.39 53.93 27.75
CA VAL A 17 42.37 55.26 27.11
C VAL A 17 42.57 55.13 25.58
N SER A 18 41.54 55.58 24.85
CA SER A 18 41.49 56.42 23.64
C SER A 18 42.51 56.25 22.49
N GLY A 19 41.98 56.16 21.25
CA GLY A 19 42.70 56.49 20.02
C GLY A 19 42.11 55.89 18.74
N GLU A 20 41.37 56.69 17.96
CA GLU A 20 40.81 56.36 16.65
C GLU A 20 41.86 55.95 15.59
N LYS A 21 41.57 54.89 14.81
CA LYS A 21 41.80 54.83 13.35
C LYS A 21 41.05 53.64 12.71
N PRO A 22 40.33 53.83 11.59
CA PRO A 22 39.64 52.73 10.92
C PRO A 22 40.64 51.90 10.11
N VAL A 23 40.64 50.58 10.30
CA VAL A 23 41.32 49.65 9.38
C VAL A 23 40.23 48.91 8.62
N GLU A 24 40.00 49.36 7.38
CA GLU A 24 39.29 48.59 6.36
C GLU A 24 39.87 47.18 6.28
N LYS A 25 39.12 46.20 6.78
CA LYS A 25 39.41 44.80 6.49
C LYS A 25 38.44 44.37 5.40
N ASN A 26 38.95 44.35 4.17
CA ASN A 26 38.35 43.68 3.04
C ASN A 26 38.08 42.21 3.43
N GLU A 27 36.86 41.89 3.84
CA GLU A 27 36.35 40.52 3.85
C GLU A 27 36.05 40.14 2.41
N LYS A 28 37.10 39.70 1.70
CA LYS A 28 36.91 38.74 0.63
C LYS A 28 36.46 37.45 1.30
N ASP A 29 35.22 37.08 1.07
CA ASP A 29 34.75 35.71 1.23
C ASP A 29 35.69 34.78 0.46
N GLU A 30 36.69 34.24 1.14
CA GLU A 30 37.43 33.08 0.66
C GLU A 30 36.47 31.91 0.65
N VAL A 31 35.82 31.71 -0.50
CA VAL A 31 35.13 30.47 -0.81
C VAL A 31 36.18 29.36 -0.77
N LYS A 32 36.30 28.67 0.36
CA LYS A 32 37.16 27.50 0.52
C LYS A 32 36.68 26.42 -0.44
N THR A 33 37.34 26.30 -1.59
CA THR A 33 37.13 25.19 -2.52
C THR A 33 37.93 24.00 -2.01
N PHE A 34 37.25 22.94 -1.58
CA PHE A 34 37.91 21.69 -1.21
C PHE A 34 38.61 21.10 -2.44
N THR A 35 39.87 20.70 -2.27
CA THR A 35 40.59 19.93 -3.27
C THR A 35 40.04 18.51 -3.35
N GLN A 36 40.20 17.86 -4.51
CA GLN A 36 39.72 16.48 -4.70
C GLN A 36 40.32 15.52 -3.66
N ASP A 37 41.57 15.76 -3.25
CA ASP A 37 42.25 14.96 -2.23
C ASP A 37 41.62 15.15 -0.83
N GLU A 38 41.20 16.38 -0.50
CA GLU A 38 40.47 16.64 0.76
C GLU A 38 39.08 15.98 0.76
N VAL A 39 38.36 16.04 -0.37
CA VAL A 39 37.07 15.36 -0.53
C VAL A 39 37.24 13.84 -0.41
N ASN A 40 38.26 13.28 -1.05
CA ASN A 40 38.57 11.86 -0.99
C ASN A 40 38.96 11.43 0.45
N ALA A 41 39.72 12.26 1.16
CA ALA A 41 40.09 12.01 2.55
C ALA A 41 38.88 12.06 3.50
N MET A 42 37.93 12.97 3.27
CA MET A 42 36.66 13.02 4.00
C MET A 42 35.80 11.77 3.73
N LEU A 43 35.64 11.38 2.47
CA LEU A 43 34.92 10.17 2.07
C LEU A 43 35.54 8.90 2.66
N ALA A 44 36.87 8.82 2.73
CA ALA A 44 37.55 7.68 3.34
C ALA A 44 37.36 7.61 4.86
N LYS A 45 37.32 8.76 5.54
CA LYS A 45 36.99 8.83 6.97
C LYS A 45 35.54 8.45 7.24
N GLU A 46 34.61 8.89 6.39
CA GLU A 46 33.19 8.57 6.50
C GLU A 46 32.91 7.07 6.27
N LYS A 47 33.55 6.49 5.24
CA LYS A 47 33.45 5.04 4.94
C LYS A 47 33.99 4.15 6.06
N LYS A 48 34.96 4.63 6.86
CA LYS A 48 35.48 3.93 8.04
C LYS A 48 34.57 4.05 9.26
N LYS A 49 33.69 5.06 9.30
CA LYS A 49 32.68 5.23 10.36
C LYS A 49 31.38 4.49 10.05
N MET A 50 31.14 4.11 8.80
CA MET A 50 30.04 3.24 8.44
C MET A 50 30.32 1.82 8.93
N PRO A 51 29.37 1.18 9.64
CA PRO A 51 29.47 -0.23 9.97
C PRO A 51 29.72 -1.04 8.71
N SER A 52 30.65 -1.99 8.77
CA SER A 52 30.88 -2.87 7.63
C SER A 52 29.65 -3.76 7.40
N LYS A 53 29.50 -4.34 6.21
CA LYS A 53 28.41 -5.30 5.95
C LYS A 53 28.44 -6.47 6.93
N GLU A 54 29.63 -6.85 7.40
CA GLU A 54 29.83 -7.89 8.39
C GLU A 54 29.37 -7.43 9.77
N ASP A 55 29.66 -6.18 10.17
CA ASP A 55 29.17 -5.60 11.43
C ASP A 55 27.65 -5.47 11.44
N LEU A 56 27.03 -5.11 10.31
CA LEU A 56 25.57 -5.09 10.20
C LEU A 56 24.98 -6.49 10.33
N LYS A 57 25.62 -7.51 9.75
CA LYS A 57 25.19 -8.90 9.86
C LYS A 57 25.34 -9.39 11.29
N ALA A 58 26.49 -9.15 11.92
CA ALA A 58 26.74 -9.49 13.32
C ALA A 58 25.80 -8.75 14.28
N PHE A 59 25.47 -7.49 14.01
CA PHE A 59 24.50 -6.72 14.78
C PHE A 59 23.08 -7.28 14.62
N ASN A 60 22.67 -7.65 13.40
CA ASN A 60 21.39 -8.29 13.16
C ASN A 60 21.32 -9.68 13.80
N GLU A 61 22.37 -10.50 13.68
CA GLU A 61 22.46 -11.81 14.33
C GLU A 61 22.47 -11.69 15.85
N TRP A 62 23.15 -10.69 16.41
CA TRP A 62 23.11 -10.38 17.84
C TRP A 62 21.71 -9.92 18.25
N LYS A 63 21.05 -9.04 17.49
CA LYS A 63 19.66 -8.63 17.69
C LYS A 63 18.70 -9.82 17.69
N GLU A 64 18.86 -10.73 16.73
CA GLU A 64 18.06 -11.94 16.63
C GLU A 64 18.42 -12.96 17.72
N SER A 65 19.65 -12.94 18.25
CA SER A 65 20.07 -13.75 19.41
C SER A 65 19.62 -13.15 20.74
N GLN A 66 19.36 -11.84 20.78
CA GLN A 66 18.74 -11.15 21.92
C GLN A 66 17.21 -11.30 21.92
N LYS A 67 16.58 -11.49 20.74
CA LYS A 67 15.18 -11.90 20.66
C LYS A 67 15.04 -13.29 21.25
N THR A 68 14.34 -13.39 22.36
CA THR A 68 14.06 -14.68 22.99
C THR A 68 13.15 -15.51 22.08
N GLU A 69 13.28 -16.84 22.08
CA GLU A 69 12.43 -17.76 21.29
C GLU A 69 10.92 -17.49 21.51
N SER A 70 10.55 -16.93 22.67
CA SER A 70 9.20 -16.48 23.00
C SER A 70 8.68 -15.33 22.12
N GLU A 71 9.50 -14.35 21.76
CA GLU A 71 9.08 -13.25 20.87
C GLU A 71 8.92 -13.74 19.44
N LYS A 72 9.81 -14.62 19.00
CA LYS A 72 9.72 -15.28 17.70
C LYS A 72 8.48 -16.16 17.59
N GLN A 73 8.12 -16.86 18.67
CA GLN A 73 6.89 -17.64 18.72
C GLN A 73 5.66 -16.73 18.69
N LEU A 74 5.66 -15.62 19.45
CA LEU A 74 4.56 -14.66 19.45
C LEU A 74 4.38 -13.95 18.09
N GLU A 75 5.46 -13.65 17.37
CA GLU A 75 5.39 -13.16 15.99
C GLU A 75 4.84 -14.22 15.02
N LYS A 76 5.24 -15.49 15.17
CA LYS A 76 4.69 -16.59 14.38
C LYS A 76 3.21 -16.78 14.66
N ASP A 77 2.80 -16.78 15.93
CA ASP A 77 1.41 -16.98 16.34
C ASP A 77 0.54 -15.84 15.81
N LYS A 78 0.98 -14.58 15.93
CA LYS A 78 0.30 -13.43 15.31
C LYS A 78 0.19 -13.56 13.80
N LYS A 79 1.23 -14.09 13.15
CA LYS A 79 1.22 -14.29 11.70
C LYS A 79 0.26 -15.42 11.30
N ILE A 80 0.21 -16.50 12.07
CA ILE A 80 -0.74 -17.60 11.87
C ILE A 80 -2.16 -17.08 12.06
N GLU A 81 -2.45 -16.36 13.15
CA GLU A 81 -3.77 -15.77 13.39
C GLU A 81 -4.19 -14.80 12.27
N ALA A 82 -3.26 -13.98 11.78
CA ALA A 82 -3.53 -13.08 10.66
C ALA A 82 -3.81 -13.85 9.35
N LEU A 83 -3.06 -14.92 9.09
CA LEU A 83 -3.26 -15.78 7.92
C LEU A 83 -4.58 -16.54 8.01
N GLU A 84 -4.94 -17.08 9.18
CA GLU A 84 -6.22 -17.74 9.42
C GLU A 84 -7.38 -16.79 9.17
N LYS A 85 -7.33 -15.57 9.72
CA LYS A 85 -8.36 -14.54 9.45
C LYS A 85 -8.46 -14.20 7.96
N GLN A 86 -7.34 -14.09 7.26
CA GLN A 86 -7.33 -13.84 5.82
C GLN A 86 -7.90 -15.00 5.02
N LEU A 87 -7.60 -16.23 5.43
CA LEU A 87 -8.07 -17.45 4.81
C LEU A 87 -9.58 -17.56 4.97
N THR A 88 -10.10 -17.47 6.20
CA THR A 88 -11.55 -17.48 6.48
C THR A 88 -12.26 -16.34 5.72
N TYR A 89 -11.68 -15.14 5.68
CA TYR A 89 -12.24 -14.03 4.90
C TYR A 89 -12.31 -14.35 3.40
N ALA A 90 -11.27 -14.97 2.84
CA ALA A 90 -11.23 -15.35 1.43
C ALA A 90 -12.23 -16.47 1.10
N GLU A 91 -12.36 -17.47 1.97
CA GLU A 91 -13.34 -18.55 1.88
C GLU A 91 -14.75 -17.99 1.91
N ASN A 92 -15.10 -17.22 2.94
CA ASN A 92 -16.43 -16.60 3.09
C ASN A 92 -16.74 -15.69 1.90
N LYS A 93 -15.77 -14.89 1.43
CA LYS A 93 -15.93 -14.07 0.23
C LYS A 93 -16.26 -14.92 -1.00
N SER A 94 -15.64 -16.08 -1.17
CA SER A 94 -15.92 -16.99 -2.28
C SER A 94 -17.33 -17.56 -2.19
N VAL A 95 -17.80 -17.91 -0.99
CA VAL A 95 -19.16 -18.37 -0.73
C VAL A 95 -20.18 -17.28 -1.10
N VAL A 96 -19.98 -16.04 -0.65
CA VAL A 96 -20.86 -14.90 -0.98
C VAL A 96 -20.90 -14.64 -2.48
N ALA A 97 -19.75 -14.74 -3.17
CA ALA A 97 -19.70 -14.58 -4.62
C ALA A 97 -20.46 -15.69 -5.35
N ASN A 98 -20.40 -16.93 -4.87
CA ASN A 98 -21.12 -18.07 -5.42
C ASN A 98 -22.63 -18.04 -5.11
N ALA A 99 -23.05 -17.34 -4.05
CA ALA A 99 -24.45 -17.22 -3.64
C ALA A 99 -25.29 -16.26 -4.52
N GLY A 100 -24.72 -15.65 -5.56
CA GLY A 100 -25.45 -14.80 -6.50
C GLY A 100 -25.68 -13.36 -6.00
N VAL A 101 -24.91 -12.91 -5.02
CA VAL A 101 -24.90 -11.54 -4.50
C VAL A 101 -24.24 -10.59 -5.52
N ASP A 102 -24.83 -9.41 -5.75
CA ASP A 102 -24.23 -8.37 -6.60
C ASP A 102 -22.86 -7.97 -6.04
N SER A 103 -21.85 -7.90 -6.91
CA SER A 103 -20.47 -7.54 -6.57
C SER A 103 -20.34 -6.26 -5.73
N LYS A 104 -21.29 -5.31 -5.85
CA LYS A 104 -21.35 -4.09 -5.03
C LYS A 104 -21.62 -4.39 -3.56
N PHE A 105 -22.45 -5.39 -3.28
CA PHE A 105 -22.91 -5.74 -1.93
C PHE A 105 -22.15 -6.91 -1.32
N GLN A 106 -21.35 -7.67 -2.09
CA GLN A 106 -20.60 -8.83 -1.58
C GLN A 106 -19.79 -8.52 -0.31
N LYS A 107 -19.11 -7.37 -0.24
CA LYS A 107 -18.34 -6.98 0.95
C LYS A 107 -19.23 -6.65 2.15
N PHE A 108 -20.39 -6.04 1.89
CA PHE A 108 -21.34 -5.68 2.93
C PHE A 108 -22.00 -6.94 3.52
N VAL A 109 -22.54 -7.81 2.66
CA VAL A 109 -23.13 -9.09 3.06
C VAL A 109 -22.12 -9.97 3.78
N LEU A 110 -20.87 -10.01 3.29
CA LEU A 110 -19.79 -10.72 3.96
C LEU A 110 -19.58 -10.24 5.40
N SER A 111 -19.55 -8.92 5.63
CA SER A 111 -19.39 -8.34 6.98
C SER A 111 -20.56 -8.73 7.87
N GLU A 112 -21.79 -8.47 7.40
CA GLU A 112 -23.01 -8.70 8.16
C GLU A 112 -23.15 -10.17 8.58
N VAL A 113 -22.93 -11.10 7.64
CA VAL A 113 -23.06 -12.54 7.90
C VAL A 113 -21.88 -13.07 8.72
N SER A 114 -20.69 -12.46 8.63
CA SER A 114 -19.55 -12.85 9.48
C SER A 114 -19.72 -12.41 10.94
N GLU A 115 -20.56 -11.42 11.21
CA GLU A 115 -20.91 -11.00 12.57
C GLU A 115 -21.99 -11.89 13.20
N MET A 116 -22.71 -12.67 12.39
CA MET A 116 -23.70 -13.64 12.88
C MET A 116 -23.01 -14.86 13.49
N GLU A 117 -23.55 -15.34 14.59
CA GLU A 117 -23.07 -16.57 15.24
C GLU A 117 -23.52 -17.80 14.44
N GLY A 118 -22.60 -18.73 14.19
CA GLY A 118 -22.89 -20.01 13.53
C GLY A 118 -22.12 -20.24 12.24
N GLU A 119 -22.56 -21.25 11.48
CA GLU A 119 -21.98 -21.62 10.19
C GLU A 119 -22.29 -20.55 9.13
N PHE A 120 -21.24 -19.98 8.55
CA PHE A 120 -21.34 -18.83 7.64
C PHE A 120 -22.27 -19.11 6.45
N GLU A 121 -22.21 -20.32 5.88
CA GLU A 121 -23.03 -20.67 4.70
C GLU A 121 -24.52 -20.70 5.01
N ASP A 122 -24.91 -21.17 6.19
CA ASP A 122 -26.32 -21.26 6.58
C ASP A 122 -26.87 -19.89 6.94
N ASN A 123 -26.09 -19.10 7.68
CA ASN A 123 -26.40 -17.69 7.95
C ASN A 123 -26.54 -16.88 6.66
N LEU A 124 -25.68 -17.11 5.67
CA LEU A 124 -25.77 -16.46 4.36
C LEU A 124 -27.07 -16.82 3.63
N LYS A 125 -27.46 -18.10 3.63
CA LYS A 125 -28.69 -18.54 2.97
C LYS A 125 -29.91 -17.88 3.60
N ASP A 126 -29.96 -17.80 4.92
CA ASP A 126 -31.09 -17.20 5.63
C ASP A 126 -31.11 -15.68 5.45
N TYR A 127 -29.95 -15.01 5.54
CA TYR A 127 -29.84 -13.59 5.29
C TYR A 127 -30.30 -13.20 3.88
N LEU A 128 -29.91 -13.97 2.85
CA LEU A 128 -30.29 -13.69 1.47
C LEU A 128 -31.78 -13.98 1.18
N LYS A 129 -32.43 -14.88 1.93
CA LYS A 129 -33.89 -15.07 1.86
C LYS A 129 -34.63 -13.84 2.41
N GLU A 130 -34.15 -13.29 3.51
CA GLU A 130 -34.73 -12.09 4.13
C GLU A 130 -34.37 -10.80 3.37
N ASN A 131 -33.23 -10.79 2.69
CA ASN A 131 -32.66 -9.63 2.03
C ASN A 131 -32.40 -9.87 0.52
N PRO A 132 -33.45 -10.10 -0.28
CA PRO A 132 -33.30 -10.37 -1.71
C PRO A 132 -32.74 -9.17 -2.50
N GLN A 133 -32.73 -7.96 -1.94
CA GLN A 133 -32.16 -6.76 -2.58
C GLN A 133 -30.67 -6.86 -2.90
N PHE A 134 -29.93 -7.74 -2.21
CA PHE A 134 -28.51 -7.92 -2.44
C PHE A 134 -28.19 -8.90 -3.57
N LEU A 135 -29.19 -9.66 -4.04
CA LEU A 135 -29.03 -10.54 -5.19
C LEU A 135 -28.89 -9.72 -6.47
N ILE A 136 -28.19 -10.30 -7.46
CA ILE A 136 -28.08 -9.71 -8.78
C ILE A 136 -29.47 -9.59 -9.38
N SER A 137 -30.06 -8.40 -9.28
CA SER A 137 -31.28 -8.05 -10.00
C SER A 137 -30.94 -8.11 -11.49
N LYS A 138 -31.55 -9.04 -12.22
CA LYS A 138 -31.50 -9.03 -13.67
C LYS A 138 -32.06 -7.68 -14.13
N VAL A 139 -31.36 -7.02 -15.07
CA VAL A 139 -31.61 -5.66 -15.63
C VAL A 139 -30.74 -4.61 -14.92
N GLU A 140 -29.64 -4.11 -15.48
CA GLU A 140 -29.56 -3.46 -16.79
C GLU A 140 -28.48 -4.06 -17.71
N THR A 141 -28.92 -4.61 -18.85
CA THR A 141 -28.07 -4.61 -20.05
C THR A 141 -27.62 -3.17 -20.31
N PRO A 142 -26.35 -2.91 -20.68
CA PRO A 142 -25.93 -1.56 -21.03
C PRO A 142 -26.88 -1.01 -22.10
N LYS A 143 -27.62 0.06 -21.78
CA LYS A 143 -28.38 0.82 -22.77
C LYS A 143 -27.34 1.41 -23.73
N THR A 144 -27.12 0.74 -24.84
CA THR A 144 -26.33 1.29 -25.94
C THR A 144 -27.20 2.36 -26.59
N ASN A 145 -26.66 3.55 -26.84
CA ASN A 145 -27.35 4.59 -27.62
C ASN A 145 -27.29 4.28 -29.14
N GLY A 146 -26.96 3.04 -29.50
CA GLY A 146 -26.91 2.58 -30.89
C GLY A 146 -28.32 2.39 -31.46
N VAL A 147 -28.49 2.80 -32.71
CA VAL A 147 -29.69 2.49 -33.51
C VAL A 147 -29.93 0.98 -33.47
N ALA A 148 -31.17 0.59 -33.15
CA ALA A 148 -31.57 -0.81 -33.13
C ALA A 148 -31.36 -1.45 -34.51
N THR A 149 -30.35 -2.30 -34.66
CA THR A 149 -30.24 -3.17 -35.83
C THR A 149 -31.27 -4.28 -35.66
N LYS A 150 -32.31 -4.25 -36.50
CA LYS A 150 -33.31 -5.33 -36.60
C LYS A 150 -32.57 -6.65 -36.77
N LYS A 151 -32.78 -7.62 -35.86
CA LYS A 151 -32.30 -8.98 -36.07
C LYS A 151 -33.01 -9.52 -37.31
N ILE A 152 -32.28 -9.61 -38.41
CA ILE A 152 -32.72 -10.29 -39.61
C ILE A 152 -32.87 -11.76 -39.20
N GLY A 153 -34.10 -12.28 -39.21
CA GLY A 153 -34.35 -13.69 -39.01
C GLY A 153 -33.55 -14.50 -40.02
N ASN A 154 -32.99 -15.62 -39.58
CA ASN A 154 -32.07 -16.51 -40.31
C ASN A 154 -32.65 -17.18 -41.59
N GLU A 155 -33.72 -16.66 -42.17
CA GLU A 155 -34.44 -17.31 -43.28
C GLU A 155 -34.61 -16.45 -44.53
N ALA A 156 -34.07 -15.23 -44.56
CA ALA A 156 -33.97 -14.49 -45.81
C ALA A 156 -32.59 -14.76 -46.42
N GLU A 157 -32.47 -15.83 -47.22
CA GLU A 157 -31.38 -15.92 -48.20
C GLU A 157 -31.46 -14.66 -49.08
N SER A 158 -30.60 -13.69 -48.79
CA SER A 158 -30.53 -12.43 -49.52
C SER A 158 -29.08 -12.09 -49.83
N GLY A 159 -28.87 -11.42 -50.96
CA GLY A 159 -27.54 -11.09 -51.44
C GLY A 159 -26.94 -12.21 -52.30
N VAL A 160 -25.65 -12.47 -52.12
CA VAL A 160 -24.85 -13.30 -53.03
C VAL A 160 -25.32 -14.77 -53.05
N THR A 161 -25.73 -15.31 -51.89
CA THR A 161 -26.23 -16.68 -51.77
C THR A 161 -27.53 -16.88 -52.54
N ALA A 162 -28.46 -15.93 -52.47
CA ALA A 162 -29.70 -15.96 -53.23
C ALA A 162 -29.46 -15.96 -54.75
N ILE A 163 -28.49 -15.15 -55.22
CA ILE A 163 -28.13 -15.07 -56.64
C ILE A 163 -27.46 -16.37 -57.10
N LEU A 164 -26.60 -16.98 -56.26
CA LEU A 164 -25.93 -18.23 -56.58
C LEU A 164 -26.93 -19.39 -56.69
N LYS A 165 -27.86 -19.52 -55.74
CA LYS A 165 -28.91 -20.56 -55.77
C LYS A 165 -29.84 -20.40 -56.97
N ALA A 166 -30.17 -19.16 -57.35
CA ALA A 166 -30.98 -18.88 -58.54
C ALA A 166 -30.30 -19.27 -59.86
N LYS A 167 -28.95 -19.17 -59.93
CA LYS A 167 -28.18 -19.54 -61.13
C LYS A 167 -27.72 -21.00 -61.14
N HIS A 168 -27.57 -21.60 -59.96
CA HIS A 168 -27.08 -22.95 -59.77
C HIS A 168 -28.00 -23.72 -58.79
N PRO A 169 -29.22 -24.08 -59.23
CA PRO A 169 -30.20 -24.77 -58.37
C PRO A 169 -29.78 -26.20 -57.99
N ASP A 170 -28.81 -26.78 -58.69
CA ASP A 170 -28.30 -28.13 -58.44
C ASP A 170 -27.26 -28.20 -57.31
N ILE A 171 -26.91 -27.05 -56.72
CA ILE A 171 -25.94 -26.95 -55.61
C ILE A 171 -26.72 -26.59 -54.34
N ASP A 172 -26.69 -27.49 -53.36
CA ASP A 172 -27.20 -27.22 -52.01
C ASP A 172 -26.11 -26.53 -51.19
N PHE A 173 -26.43 -25.38 -50.58
CA PHE A 173 -25.51 -24.50 -49.86
C PHE A 173 -25.77 -24.50 -48.35
#